data_AF-A0A2S7C310-F1
#
_entry.id   AF-A0A2S7C310-F1
#
_cell.length_a   1.000
_cell.length_b   1.000
_cell.length_c   1.000
_cell.angle_alpha   90.00
_cell.angle_beta   90.00
_cell.angle_gamma   90.00
#
_symmetry.space_group_name_H-M   'P 1'
#
loop_
_entity.id
_entity.type
_entity.pdbx_description
1 polymer ?
#
loop_
_entity_poly.entity_id
_entity_poly.type
_entity_poly.pdbx_seq_one_letter_code
_entity_poly.pdbx_strand_id
1 'polypeptide(L)'
;MSRQSRFETTTYRDHEIRVRVEQASPTARWTLWVDVYAEGGSKRLPRINDQTETWDTYQDAIAQGFSAGRQLIDKQRQTADA
;
A
#
# COMPACT_ATOMS: atom_id res chain seq x y z
N MET A 1 18.19 4.16 18.87
CA MET A 1 16.90 3.49 18.61
C MET A 1 16.85 3.12 17.14
N SER A 2 16.48 1.89 16.79
CA SER A 2 16.49 1.41 15.40
C SER A 2 15.12 1.54 14.76
N ARG A 3 15.05 2.27 13.64
CA ARG A 3 13.88 2.33 12.76
C ARG A 3 13.62 0.93 12.17
N GLN A 4 12.37 0.53 12.07
CA GLN A 4 11.97 -0.73 11.43
C GLN A 4 11.21 -0.44 10.14
N SER A 5 11.44 -1.24 9.10
CA SER A 5 10.67 -1.19 7.87
C SER A 5 10.33 -2.59 7.38
N ARG A 6 9.17 -2.73 6.74
CA ARG A 6 8.76 -3.93 6.01
C ARG A 6 8.27 -3.54 4.63
N PHE A 7 8.48 -4.44 3.68
CA PHE A 7 8.12 -4.25 2.29
C PHE A 7 7.56 -5.56 1.76
N GLU A 8 6.37 -5.50 1.20
CA GLU A 8 5.66 -6.64 0.63
C GLU A 8 5.10 -6.26 -0.73
N THR A 9 5.01 -7.21 -1.65
CA THR A 9 4.49 -6.99 -3.00
C THR A 9 3.54 -8.10 -3.39
N THR A 10 2.46 -7.76 -4.10
CA THR A 10 1.54 -8.73 -4.68
C THR A 10 1.03 -8.26 -6.03
N THR A 11 0.56 -9.20 -6.85
CA THR A 11 -0.07 -8.90 -8.14
C THR A 11 -1.58 -9.09 -8.03
N TYR A 12 -2.35 -8.14 -8.57
CA TYR A 12 -3.81 -8.21 -8.63
C TYR A 12 -4.31 -7.61 -9.94
N ARG A 13 -5.04 -8.41 -10.75
CA ARG A 13 -5.61 -7.97 -12.05
C ARG A 13 -4.61 -7.26 -12.96
N ASP A 14 -3.43 -7.85 -13.13
CA ASP A 14 -2.30 -7.32 -13.91
C ASP A 14 -1.70 -6.00 -13.40
N HIS A 15 -2.02 -5.64 -12.15
CA HIS A 15 -1.38 -4.54 -11.43
C HIS A 15 -0.48 -5.09 -10.34
N GLU A 16 0.64 -4.45 -10.12
CA GLU A 16 1.52 -4.74 -8.99
C GLU A 16 1.20 -3.76 -7.85
N ILE A 17 0.94 -4.31 -6.66
CA ILE A 17 0.71 -3.54 -5.43
C ILE A 17 1.95 -3.73 -4.55
N ARG A 18 2.66 -2.64 -4.30
CA ARG A 18 3.80 -2.59 -3.39
C ARG A 18 3.39 -1.89 -2.11
N VAL A 19 3.52 -2.57 -0.98
CA VAL A 19 3.21 -2.06 0.34
C VAL A 19 4.48 -1.89 1.13
N ARG A 20 4.73 -0.66 1.60
CA ARG A 20 5.80 -0.35 2.54
C ARG A 20 5.18 0.09 3.86
N VAL A 21 5.71 -0.43 4.96
CA VAL A 21 5.37 0.06 6.30
C VAL A 21 6.64 0.38 7.08
N GLU A 22 6.58 1.40 7.93
CA GLU A 22 7.72 1.87 8.72
C GLU A 22 7.31 2.21 10.14
N GLN A 23 8.16 1.83 11.10
CA GLN A 23 8.05 2.17 12.51
C GLN A 23 9.27 3.02 12.88
N ALA A 24 9.05 4.29 13.24
CA ALA A 24 10.14 5.23 13.53
C ALA A 24 10.91 4.89 14.81
N SER A 25 10.26 4.24 15.78
CA SER A 25 10.81 3.73 17.03
C SER A 25 9.98 2.53 17.53
N PRO A 26 10.48 1.70 18.47
CA PRO A 26 9.76 0.51 18.94
C PRO A 26 8.36 0.77 19.54
N THR A 27 8.11 2.00 20.00
CA THR A 27 6.83 2.42 20.59
C THR A 27 6.00 3.30 19.67
N ALA A 28 6.53 3.68 18.50
CA ALA A 28 5.75 4.39 17.50
C ALA A 28 4.80 3.43 16.79
N ARG A 29 3.69 3.95 16.29
CA ARG A 29 2.82 3.16 15.40
C ARG A 29 3.46 3.03 14.01
N TRP A 30 2.99 2.04 13.26
CA TRP A 30 3.41 1.82 11.88
C TRP A 30 2.74 2.83 10.96
N THR A 31 3.51 3.42 10.05
CA THR A 31 3.03 4.24 8.93
C THR A 31 3.04 3.42 7.65
N LEU A 32 2.03 3.61 6.79
CA LEU A 32 1.80 2.85 5.55
C LEU A 32 2.03 3.71 4.31
N TRP A 33 2.62 3.11 3.29
CA TRP A 33 2.65 3.62 1.92
C TRP A 33 2.28 2.50 0.97
N VAL A 34 1.36 2.78 0.04
CA VAL A 34 0.97 1.86 -1.03
C VAL A 34 1.26 2.50 -2.37
N ASP A 35 2.05 1.80 -3.18
CA ASP A 35 2.28 2.13 -4.57
C ASP A 35 1.63 1.06 -5.44
N VAL A 36 0.79 1.48 -6.37
CA VAL A 36 0.16 0.59 -7.34
C VAL A 36 0.71 0.90 -8.73
N TYR A 37 1.14 -0.14 -9.44
CA TYR A 37 1.66 -0.05 -10.80
C TYR A 37 0.74 -0.82 -11.75
N ALA A 38 0.34 -0.16 -12.83
CA ALA A 38 -0.39 -0.73 -13.95
C ALA A 38 0.55 -1.01 -15.13
N GLU A 39 0.01 -1.61 -16.20
CA GLU A 39 0.70 -1.80 -17.49
C GLU A 39 2.06 -2.51 -17.35
N GLY A 40 2.11 -3.56 -16.51
CA GLY A 40 3.33 -4.33 -16.29
C GLY A 40 4.44 -3.56 -15.58
N GLY A 41 4.11 -2.49 -14.84
CA GLY A 41 5.07 -1.71 -14.06
C GLY A 41 5.40 -0.33 -14.65
N SER A 42 4.95 -0.03 -15.88
CA SER A 42 5.28 1.23 -16.57
C SER A 42 4.55 2.45 -16.02
N LYS A 43 3.34 2.25 -15.47
CA LYS A 43 2.47 3.33 -15.01
C LYS A 43 2.21 3.22 -13.52
N ARG A 44 2.70 4.18 -12.74
CA ARG A 44 2.41 4.27 -11.31
C ARG A 44 1.14 5.10 -11.08
N LEU A 45 0.19 4.53 -10.35
CA LEU A 45 -1.04 5.21 -9.92
C LEU A 45 -0.74 6.17 -8.75
N PRO A 46 -1.66 7.09 -8.41
CA PRO A 46 -1.51 7.95 -7.23
C PRO A 46 -1.18 7.12 -5.99
N ARG A 47 -0.10 7.49 -5.30
CA ARG A 47 0.33 6.83 -4.06
C ARG A 47 -0.73 7.02 -2.99
N ILE A 48 -1.00 5.94 -2.26
CA ILE A 48 -1.80 6.01 -1.03
C ILE A 48 -0.81 6.16 0.13
N ASN A 49 -0.84 7.31 0.79
CA ASN A 49 0.00 7.63 1.94
C ASN A 49 -0.80 8.45 2.95
N ASP A 50 -1.92 7.89 3.42
CA ASP A 50 -2.65 8.53 4.49
C ASP A 50 -1.86 8.39 5.80
N GLN A 51 -1.17 9.46 6.18
CA GLN A 51 -0.37 9.52 7.41
C GLN A 51 -1.23 9.70 8.66
N THR A 52 -2.55 9.85 8.51
CA THR A 52 -3.48 9.95 9.64
C THR A 52 -3.87 8.58 10.19
N GLU A 53 -3.87 7.54 9.35
CA GLU A 53 -4.06 6.16 9.77
C GLU A 53 -2.74 5.53 10.22
N THR A 54 -2.78 4.86 11.37
CA THR A 54 -1.61 4.25 12.00
C THR A 54 -2.00 2.91 12.61
N TRP A 55 -1.09 1.94 12.57
CA TRP A 55 -1.38 0.56 13.01
C TRP A 55 -0.46 0.13 14.15
N ASP A 56 -0.99 -0.70 15.05
CA ASP A 56 -0.23 -1.25 16.17
C ASP A 56 0.70 -2.38 15.74
N THR A 57 0.34 -3.13 14.68
CA THR A 57 1.18 -4.19 14.10
C THR A 57 1.52 -3.92 12.63
N TYR A 58 2.67 -4.42 12.18
CA TYR A 58 3.02 -4.32 10.77
C TYR A 58 2.13 -5.21 9.90
N GLN A 59 1.65 -6.35 10.40
CA GLN A 59 0.79 -7.26 9.65
C GLN A 59 -0.53 -6.59 9.27
N ASP A 60 -1.15 -5.88 10.22
CA ASP A 60 -2.41 -5.16 9.97
C ASP A 60 -2.20 -4.03 8.96
N ALA A 61 -1.08 -3.30 9.06
CA ALA A 61 -0.72 -2.26 8.11
C ALA A 61 -0.51 -2.83 6.69
N ILE A 62 0.16 -3.99 6.57
CA ILE A 62 0.34 -4.68 5.29
C ILE A 62 -1.00 -5.13 4.69
N ALA A 63 -1.85 -5.77 5.50
CA ALA A 63 -3.17 -6.24 5.07
C ALA A 63 -4.05 -5.08 4.58
N GLN A 64 -4.06 -3.98 5.32
CA GLN A 64 -4.76 -2.76 4.94
C GLN A 64 -4.18 -2.15 3.65
N GLY A 65 -2.85 -2.14 3.50
CA GLY A 65 -2.19 -1.68 2.29
C GLY A 65 -2.62 -2.43 1.03
N PHE A 66 -2.70 -3.76 1.12
CA PHE A 66 -3.20 -4.57 0.01
C PHE A 66 -4.68 -4.33 -0.27
N SER A 67 -5.51 -4.20 0.77
CA SER A 67 -6.93 -3.88 0.63
C SER A 67 -7.12 -2.54 -0.11
N ALA A 68 -6.43 -1.49 0.32
CA ALA A 68 -6.48 -0.17 -0.30
C ALA A 68 -6.00 -0.18 -1.76
N GLY A 69 -4.91 -0.91 -2.05
CA GLY A 69 -4.41 -1.08 -3.41
C GLY A 69 -5.43 -1.76 -4.33
N ARG A 70 -6.11 -2.82 -3.87
CA ARG A 70 -7.17 -3.50 -4.63
C ARG A 70 -8.37 -2.59 -4.88
N GLN A 71 -8.81 -1.85 -3.86
CA GLN A 71 -9.91 -0.89 -4.02
C GLN A 71 -9.59 0.21 -5.03
N LEU A 72 -8.35 0.69 -5.09
CA LEU A 72 -7.92 1.67 -6.10
C LEU A 72 -8.03 1.07 -7.52
N ILE A 73 -7.56 -0.16 -7.71
CA ILE A 73 -7.63 -0.87 -9.00
C ILE A 73 -9.09 -1.07 -9.41
N ASP A 74 -9.94 -1.52 -8.48
CA ASP A 74 -11.35 -1.78 -8.76
C ASP A 74 -12.11 -0.51 -9.15
N LYS A 75 -11.84 0.61 -8.47
CA LYS A 75 -12.41 1.92 -8.83
C LYS A 75 -11.98 2.38 -10.22
N GLN A 76 -10.70 2.23 -10.59
CA GLN A 76 -10.24 2.64 -11.92
C GLN A 76 -10.90 1.83 -13.04
N ARG A 77 -11.12 0.53 -12.83
CA ARG A 77 -11.82 -0.31 -13.80
C ARG A 77 -13.28 0.10 -13.95
N GLN A 78 -13.98 0.34 -12.85
CA GLN A 78 -15.36 0.85 -12.90
C GLN A 78 -15.49 2.17 -13.66
N THR A 79 -14.52 3.08 -13.51
CA THR A 79 -14.50 4.34 -14.27
C THR A 79 -14.14 4.15 -15.74
N ALA A 80 -13.33 3.13 -16.08
CA ALA A 80 -12.93 2.87 -17.47
C ALA A 80 -14.02 2.16 -18.29
N ASP A 81 -14.92 1.43 -17.64
CA ASP A 81 -16.05 0.71 -18.26
C ASP A 81 -17.34 1.57 -18.36
N ALA A 82 -17.31 2.85 -17.96
CA ALA A 82 -18.44 3.79 -17.94
C ALA A 82 -18.32 4.85 -19.06
#